data_AF-A0AAI8H751-F1
#
_entry.id   AF-A0AAI8H751-F1
#
_cell.length_a   1.000
_cell.length_b   1.000
_cell.length_c   1.000
_cell.angle_alpha   90.00
_cell.angle_beta   90.00
_cell.angle_gamma   90.00
#
_symmetry.space_group_name_H-M   'P 1'
#
loop_
_entity.id
_entity.type
_entity.pdbx_description
1 polymer ?
#
loop_
_entity_poly.entity_id
_entity_poly.type
_entity_poly.pdbx_seq_one_letter_code
_entity_poly.pdbx_strand_id
1 'polypeptide(L)' 'MTGRTAISSMLLIAALSLTLAACGRKGPLELPPSAVVTDDQGHTQEKPKEDKPFILDKIL' A
#
# COMPACT_ATOMS: atom_id res chain seq x y z
N MET A 1 41.28 0.82 13.69
CA MET A 1 40.35 0.04 12.83
C MET A 1 38.88 0.44 13.01
N THR A 2 38.48 0.97 14.18
CA THR A 2 37.08 1.28 14.55
C THR A 2 36.39 2.36 13.71
N GLY A 3 37.12 3.40 13.27
CA GLY A 3 36.53 4.52 12.52
C GLY A 3 36.02 4.13 11.12
N ARG A 4 36.72 3.24 10.41
CA ARG A 4 36.28 2.77 9.08
C ARG A 4 35.02 1.91 9.17
N THR A 5 34.91 1.09 10.22
CA THR A 5 33.73 0.28 10.50
C THR A 5 32.53 1.15 10.84
N ALA A 6 32.71 2.19 11.67
CA ALA A 6 31.63 3.11 12.02
C ALA A 6 31.05 3.86 10.80
N ILE A 7 31.93 4.33 9.90
CA ILE A 7 31.51 5.02 8.66
C ILE A 7 30.75 4.06 7.74
N SER A 8 31.24 2.82 7.60
CA SER A 8 30.57 1.81 6.76
C SER A 8 29.19 1.44 7.28
N SER A 9 29.02 1.32 8.60
CA SER A 9 27.72 1.03 9.21
C SER A 9 26.73 2.18 9.01
N MET A 10 27.19 3.43 9.15
CA MET A 10 26.36 4.61 8.89
C MET A 10 25.87 4.68 7.43
N LEU A 11 26.75 4.38 6.47
CA LEU A 11 26.39 4.34 5.05
C LEU A 11 25.37 3.23 4.74
N LEU A 12 25.53 2.05 5.34
CA LEU A 12 24.58 0.94 5.19
C LEU A 12 23.19 1.30 5.74
N ILE A 13 23.13 1.89 6.94
CA ILE A 13 21.86 2.30 7.55
C ILE A 13 21.18 3.36 6.67
N ALA A 14 21.92 4.37 6.21
CA ALA A 14 21.39 5.40 5.32
C ALA A 14 20.81 4.79 4.03
N ALA A 15 21.54 3.88 3.38
CA ALA A 15 21.08 3.23 2.15
C ALA A 15 19.79 2.42 2.37
N LEU A 16 19.69 1.66 3.47
CA LEU A 16 18.50 0.89 3.81
C LEU A 16 17.29 1.79 4.10
N SER A 17 17.49 2.92 4.79
CA SER A 17 16.41 3.87 5.03
C SER A 17 15.87 4.48 3.73
N LEU A 18 16.75 4.81 2.77
CA LEU A 18 16.33 5.34 1.48
C LEU A 18 15.55 4.30 0.65
N THR A 19 15.97 3.04 0.64
CA THR A 19 15.25 1.99 -0.10
C THR A 19 13.89 1.71 0.50
N LEU A 20 13.75 1.71 1.84
CA LEU A 20 12.44 1.56 2.49
C LEU A 20 11.51 2.74 2.19
N ALA A 21 12.04 3.97 2.17
CA ALA A 21 11.25 5.14 1.79
C ALA A 21 10.82 5.12 0.31
N ALA A 22 11.65 4.55 -0.57
CA ALA A 22 11.35 4.42 -2.00
C ALA A 22 10.47 3.21 -2.34
N CYS A 23 10.52 2.13 -1.55
CA CYS A 23 9.75 0.90 -1.78
C CYS A 23 8.25 1.04 -1.47
N GLY A 24 7.84 2.17 -0.87
CA GLY A 24 6.46 2.60 -0.95
C GLY A 24 6.01 3.46 0.20
N ARG A 25 5.18 4.46 -0.12
CA ARG A 25 4.31 5.09 0.86
C ARG A 25 3.31 4.03 1.35
N LYS A 26 3.33 3.73 2.65
CA LYS A 26 2.14 3.18 3.34
C LYS A 26 1.09 4.30 3.44
N GLY A 27 0.59 4.74 2.30
CA GLY A 27 -0.58 5.62 2.20
C GLY A 27 -1.81 4.76 1.97
N PRO A 28 -3.01 5.22 2.36
CA PRO A 28 -4.22 4.61 1.86
C PRO A 28 -4.14 4.62 0.34
N LEU A 29 -4.37 3.45 -0.25
CA LEU A 29 -4.47 3.34 -1.70
C LEU A 29 -5.59 4.30 -2.10
N GLU A 30 -5.30 5.27 -2.98
CA GLU A 30 -6.33 6.11 -3.58
C GLU A 30 -7.42 5.16 -4.10
N LEU A 31 -8.61 5.23 -3.51
CA LEU A 31 -9.68 4.33 -3.91
C LEU A 31 -10.00 4.64 -5.37
N PRO A 32 -10.09 3.62 -6.25
CA PRO A 32 -10.56 3.86 -7.59
C PRO A 32 -11.97 4.48 -7.51
N PRO A 33 -12.35 5.36 -8.44
CA PRO A 33 -13.67 6.01 -8.42
C PRO A 33 -14.84 5.02 -8.44
N SER A 34 -14.61 3.76 -8.82
CA SER A 34 -15.58 2.66 -8.78
C SER A 34 -15.76 2.01 -7.40
N ALA A 35 -14.89 2.30 -6.44
CA ALA A 35 -14.93 1.76 -5.07
C ALA A 35 -15.70 2.65 -4.09
N VAL A 36 -16.20 3.80 -4.56
CA VAL A 36 -17.02 4.71 -3.76
C VAL A 36 -18.40 4.92 -4.40
N VAL A 37 -19.42 5.05 -3.57
CA VAL A 37 -20.78 5.44 -3.97
C VAL A 37 -21.17 6.68 -3.20
N THR A 38 -21.76 7.64 -3.90
CA THR A 38 -22.35 8.83 -3.27
C THR A 38 -23.79 8.53 -2.90
N ASP A 39 -24.11 8.68 -1.62
CA ASP A 39 -25.46 8.50 -1.10
C ASP A 39 -26.39 9.67 -1.51
N ASP A 40 -27.70 9.53 -1.30
CA ASP A 40 -28.70 10.56 -1.60
C ASP A 40 -28.46 11.86 -0.81
N GLN A 41 -27.80 11.76 0.34
CA GLN A 41 -27.38 12.89 1.17
C GLN A 41 -26.00 13.49 0.78
N GLY A 42 -25.38 13.02 -0.30
CA GLY A 42 -24.12 13.57 -0.82
C GLY A 42 -22.84 13.04 -0.14
N HIS A 43 -22.96 12.08 0.77
CA HIS A 43 -21.81 11.47 1.45
C HIS A 43 -21.13 10.42 0.54
N THR A 44 -19.81 10.49 0.41
CA THR A 44 -19.01 9.47 -0.28
C THR A 44 -18.72 8.31 0.67
N GLN A 45 -19.23 7.11 0.35
CA GLN A 45 -19.05 5.91 1.16
C GLN A 45 -18.38 4.79 0.34
N GLU A 46 -17.70 3.86 1.01
CA GLU A 46 -17.16 2.66 0.35
C GLU A 46 -18.32 1.84 -0.25
N LYS A 47 -18.18 1.46 -1.52
CA LYS A 47 -19.18 0.64 -2.20
C LYS A 47 -19.32 -0.70 -1.45
N PRO A 48 -20.53 -1.12 -1.05
CA PRO A 48 -20.76 -2.44 -0.51
C PRO A 48 -20.18 -3.52 -1.45
N LYS A 49 -19.34 -4.39 -0.91
CA LYS A 49 -18.75 -5.50 -1.67
C LYS A 49 -19.85 -6.51 -1.99
N GLU A 50 -20.33 -6.46 -3.22
CA GLU A 50 -21.20 -7.50 -3.77
C GLU A 50 -20.38 -8.79 -3.93
N ASP A 51 -20.79 -9.86 -3.24
CA ASP A 51 -20.19 -11.18 -3.40
C ASP A 51 -20.48 -11.69 -4.82
N LYS A 52 -19.51 -11.52 -5.71
CA LYS A 52 -19.58 -12.07 -7.06
C LYS A 52 -19.15 -13.53 -7.02
N PRO A 53 -19.87 -14.43 -7.70
CA PRO A 53 -19.47 -15.83 -7.80
C PRO A 53 -18.05 -15.90 -8.34
N PHE A 54 -17.19 -16.67 -7.67
CA PHE A 54 -15.82 -16.80 -8.09
C PHE A 54 -15.80 -17.59 -9.40
N ILE A 55 -14.98 -17.18 -10.37
CA ILE A 55 -14.95 -17.87 -11.68
C ILE A 55 -14.59 -19.36 -11.49
N LEU A 56 -13.84 -19.69 -10.42
CA LEU A 56 -13.49 -21.08 -10.14
C LEU A 56 -14.62 -21.91 -9.50
N ASP A 57 -15.71 -21.30 -9.03
CA ASP A 57 -16.91 -22.04 -8.56
C ASP A 57 -17.58 -22.82 -9.71
N LYS A 58 -17.28 -22.47 -10.97
CA LYS A 58 -17.81 -23.15 -12.16
C LYS A 58 -17.00 -24.37 -12.59
N ILE A 59 -15.78 -24.55 -12.06
CA ILE A 59 -14.87 -25.64 -12.45
C ILE A 59 -14.67 -26.69 -11.34
N LEU A 60 -15.30 -26.50 -10.18
CA LEU A 60 -15.39 -27.52 -9.12
C LEU A 60 -16.73 -28.26 -9.17
#